data_AF-D9RZR0-F1
#
_entry.id   AF-D9RZR0-F1
#
_cell.length_a   1.000
_cell.length_b   1.000
_cell.length_c   1.000
_cell.angle_alpha   90.00
_cell.angle_beta   90.00
_cell.angle_gamma   90.00
#
_symmetry.space_group_name_H-M   'P 1'
#
loop_
_entity.id
_entity.type
_entity.pdbx_description
1 polymer ?
#
loop_
_entity_poly.entity_id
_entity_poly.type
_entity_poly.pdbx_seq_one_letter_code
_entity_poly.pdbx_strand_id
1 'polypeptide(L)'
;MYNGSVWGSTAGGIKNIRILLIFKIIRNAVLNIVHPRAVYSVRDGGMGVKKETKMEVLIYFVMYMIIFFSAVVIVALDGKDIVTTFTSVVANLCNVGPGLERVGPAGIFRIFLFE
;
A
#
# COMPACT_ATOMS: atom_id res chain seq x y z
N MET A 1 -11.63 11.86 -7.05
CA MET A 1 -10.76 10.74 -6.63
C MET A 1 -10.84 10.49 -5.12
N TYR A 2 -12.03 10.61 -4.50
CA TYR A 2 -12.17 10.69 -3.03
C TYR A 2 -12.44 9.34 -2.34
N ASN A 3 -12.86 8.32 -3.08
CA ASN A 3 -13.09 6.98 -2.54
C ASN A 3 -12.31 5.98 -3.39
N GLY A 4 -11.08 5.69 -2.95
CA GLY A 4 -10.26 4.64 -3.55
C GLY A 4 -11.00 3.31 -3.66
N SER A 5 -10.79 2.68 -4.81
CA SER A 5 -11.02 1.28 -5.15
C SER A 5 -11.99 0.51 -4.23
N VAL A 6 -13.29 0.57 -4.54
CA VAL A 6 -14.32 -0.31 -3.95
C VAL A 6 -14.08 -1.75 -4.42
N TRP A 7 -14.56 -2.75 -3.67
CA TRP A 7 -14.49 -4.18 -4.05
C TRP A 7 -14.99 -4.36 -5.49
N GLY A 8 -14.11 -4.80 -6.40
CA GLY A 8 -14.39 -4.93 -7.84
C GLY A 8 -13.77 -3.87 -8.75
N SER A 9 -13.05 -2.88 -8.22
CA SER A 9 -12.33 -1.90 -9.04
C SER A 9 -11.08 -2.48 -9.71
N THR A 10 -10.80 -2.05 -10.95
CA THR A 10 -9.61 -2.38 -11.77
C THR A 10 -8.35 -1.61 -11.34
N ALA A 11 -8.46 -0.68 -10.40
CA ALA A 11 -7.32 0.06 -9.86
C ALA A 11 -6.37 -0.88 -9.10
N GLY A 12 -5.08 -0.84 -9.45
CA GLY A 12 -4.06 -1.82 -9.02
C GLY A 12 -3.45 -1.57 -7.63
N GLY A 13 -3.66 -0.40 -7.03
CA GLY A 13 -3.14 -0.07 -5.70
C GLY A 13 -3.74 -0.89 -4.55
N ILE A 14 -3.18 -0.71 -3.34
CA ILE A 14 -3.74 -1.33 -2.13
C ILE A 14 -5.22 -0.94 -2.02
N LYS A 15 -6.10 -1.93 -2.11
CA LYS A 15 -7.54 -1.69 -2.03
C LYS A 15 -7.90 -1.04 -0.69
N ASN A 16 -8.76 -0.04 -0.71
CA ASN A 16 -9.19 0.71 0.47
C ASN A 16 -9.72 -0.18 1.59
N ILE A 17 -10.38 -1.28 1.23
CA ILE A 17 -10.87 -2.26 2.20
C ILE A 17 -9.74 -2.86 3.05
N ARG A 18 -8.56 -3.11 2.46
CA ARG A 18 -7.41 -3.66 3.19
C ARG A 18 -6.80 -2.63 4.12
N ILE A 19 -6.69 -1.37 3.70
CA ILE A 19 -6.23 -0.26 4.54
C ILE A 19 -7.16 -0.08 5.75
N LEU A 20 -8.48 -0.10 5.52
CA LEU A 20 -9.48 0.03 6.57
C LEU A 20 -9.44 -1.16 7.55
N LEU A 21 -9.24 -2.38 7.02
CA LEU A 21 -9.06 -3.58 7.85
C LEU A 21 -7.79 -3.49 8.71
N ILE A 22 -6.66 -3.06 8.15
CA ILE A 22 -5.40 -2.87 8.87
C ILE A 22 -5.59 -1.85 10.00
N PHE A 23 -6.23 -0.71 9.73
CA PHE A 23 -6.47 0.31 10.75
C PHE A 23 -7.35 -0.22 11.89
N LYS A 24 -8.39 -1.00 11.57
CA LYS A 24 -9.21 -1.69 12.57
C LYS A 24 -8.39 -2.72 13.35
N ILE A 25 -7.51 -3.49 12.71
CA ILE A 25 -6.63 -4.47 13.36
C ILE A 25 -5.65 -3.78 14.32
N ILE A 26 -5.01 -2.68 13.90
CA ILE A 26 -4.09 -1.90 14.73
C ILE A 26 -4.82 -1.33 15.95
N ARG A 27 -6.00 -0.72 15.74
CA ARG A 27 -6.83 -0.22 16.84
C ARG A 27 -7.19 -1.35 17.82
N ASN A 28 -7.54 -2.52 17.29
CA ASN A 28 -7.84 -3.71 18.09
C ASN A 28 -6.63 -4.17 18.92
N ALA A 29 -5.44 -4.14 18.33
CA ALA A 29 -4.20 -4.51 19.01
C ALA A 29 -3.87 -3.53 20.14
N VAL A 30 -3.97 -2.22 19.88
CA VAL A 30 -3.76 -1.17 20.90
C VAL A 30 -4.75 -1.33 22.06
N LEU A 31 -6.04 -1.54 21.75
CA LEU A 31 -7.06 -1.73 22.79
C LEU A 31 -6.83 -3.03 23.59
N ASN A 32 -6.34 -4.10 22.97
CA ASN A 32 -5.97 -5.32 23.69
C ASN A 32 -4.76 -5.13 24.61
N ILE A 33 -3.79 -4.28 24.23
CA ILE A 33 -2.64 -3.96 25.09
C ILE A 33 -3.11 -3.19 26.34
N VAL A 34 -4.03 -2.23 26.17
CA VAL A 34 -4.56 -1.44 27.30
C VAL A 34 -5.56 -2.25 28.13
N HIS A 35 -6.40 -3.08 27.49
CA HIS A 35 -7.43 -3.90 28.13
C HIS A 35 -7.30 -5.37 27.73
N PRO A 36 -6.38 -6.14 28.34
CA PRO A 36 -6.05 -7.52 27.95
C PRO A 36 -7.19 -8.53 28.19
N ARG A 37 -8.23 -8.17 28.96
CA ARG A 37 -9.40 -9.04 29.21
C ARG A 37 -10.57 -8.78 28.24
N ALA A 38 -10.49 -7.77 27.39
CA ALA A 38 -11.57 -7.40 26.49
C ALA A 38 -11.42 -8.10 25.12
N VAL A 39 -12.40 -8.92 24.75
CA VAL A 39 -12.42 -9.61 23.45
C VAL A 39 -12.94 -8.66 22.38
N TYR A 40 -12.04 -7.92 21.74
CA TYR A 40 -12.40 -7.04 20.65
C TYR A 40 -12.41 -7.79 19.30
N SER A 41 -13.55 -7.76 18.61
CA SER A 41 -13.70 -8.32 17.26
C SER A 41 -13.64 -7.21 16.21
N VAL A 42 -12.78 -7.39 15.21
CA VAL A 42 -12.79 -6.54 14.01
C VAL A 42 -14.01 -6.94 13.19
N ARG A 43 -14.98 -6.03 13.04
CA ARG A 43 -16.20 -6.25 12.26
C ARG A 43 -16.16 -5.43 10.98
N ASP A 44 -16.62 -6.04 9.90
CA ASP A 44 -16.77 -5.38 8.62
C ASP A 44 -18.13 -5.76 8.01
N GLY A 45 -18.95 -4.77 7.66
CA GLY A 45 -20.33 -5.01 7.20
C GLY A 45 -21.24 -5.75 8.21
N GLY A 46 -20.96 -5.66 9.51
CA GLY A 46 -21.73 -6.36 10.56
C GLY A 46 -21.26 -7.79 10.86
N MET A 47 -20.50 -8.40 9.95
CA MET A 47 -19.89 -9.72 10.14
C MET A 47 -18.53 -9.62 10.86
N GLY A 48 -18.26 -10.58 11.74
CA GLY A 48 -16.95 -10.70 12.39
C GLY A 48 -15.90 -11.18 11.38
N VAL A 49 -14.80 -10.44 11.25
CA VAL A 49 -13.67 -10.84 10.40
C VAL A 49 -12.95 -11.99 11.08
N LYS A 50 -12.85 -13.13 10.38
CA LYS A 50 -12.17 -14.33 10.87
C LYS A 50 -10.68 -14.07 11.13
N LYS A 51 -10.06 -14.84 12.02
CA LYS A 51 -8.63 -14.67 12.34
C LYS A 51 -7.74 -14.90 11.12
N GLU A 52 -8.10 -15.86 10.26
CA GLU A 52 -7.36 -16.20 9.05
C GLU A 52 -7.26 -14.99 8.11
N THR A 53 -8.39 -14.31 7.84
CA THR A 53 -8.43 -13.12 6.98
C THR A 53 -7.60 -11.96 7.53
N LYS A 54 -7.55 -11.78 8.86
CA LYS A 54 -6.67 -10.75 9.47
C LYS A 54 -5.20 -11.06 9.19
N MET A 55 -4.81 -12.32 9.29
CA MET A 55 -3.44 -12.76 9.04
C MET A 55 -3.08 -12.63 7.56
N GLU A 56 -3.98 -13.00 6.65
CA GLU A 56 -3.81 -12.82 5.21
C GLU A 56 -3.59 -11.34 4.84
N VAL A 57 -4.37 -10.42 5.40
CA VAL A 57 -4.21 -8.98 5.14
C VAL A 57 -2.88 -8.46 5.68
N LEU A 58 -2.44 -8.94 6.85
CA LEU A 58 -1.13 -8.59 7.40
C LEU A 58 0.02 -9.09 6.51
N ILE A 59 -0.04 -10.37 6.08
CA ILE A 59 0.95 -10.97 5.19
C ILE A 59 1.00 -10.21 3.87
N TYR A 60 -0.15 -9.89 3.29
CA TYR A 60 -0.23 -9.07 2.08
C TYR A 60 0.45 -7.71 2.27
N PHE A 61 0.20 -7.03 3.39
CA PHE A 61 0.81 -5.74 3.68
C PHE A 61 2.34 -5.83 3.82
N VAL A 62 2.83 -6.84 4.55
CA VAL A 62 4.27 -7.06 4.72
C VAL A 62 4.94 -7.38 3.38
N MET A 63 4.36 -8.29 2.59
CA MET A 63 4.88 -8.59 1.24
C MET A 63 4.90 -7.35 0.34
N TYR A 64 3.83 -6.56 0.38
CA TYR A 64 3.76 -5.31 -0.38
C TYR A 64 4.88 -4.35 0.00
N MET A 65 5.15 -4.18 1.30
CA MET A 65 6.23 -3.33 1.78
C MET A 65 7.61 -3.86 1.36
N ILE A 66 7.83 -5.18 1.41
CA ILE A 66 9.08 -5.80 0.95
C ILE A 66 9.32 -5.51 -0.54
N ILE A 67 8.31 -5.73 -1.37
CA ILE A 67 8.38 -5.46 -2.82
C ILE A 67 8.61 -3.96 -3.08
N PHE A 68 7.95 -3.10 -2.31
CA PHE A 68 8.12 -1.66 -2.43
C PHE A 68 9.56 -1.23 -2.12
N PHE A 69 10.09 -1.62 -0.97
CA PHE A 69 11.46 -1.26 -0.59
C PHE A 69 12.51 -1.87 -1.52
N SER A 70 12.35 -3.12 -1.94
CA SER A 70 13.28 -3.74 -2.88
C SER A 70 13.26 -3.03 -4.23
N ALA A 71 12.09 -2.66 -4.74
CA ALA A 71 11.96 -1.90 -5.97
C ALA A 71 12.59 -0.50 -5.86
N VAL A 72 12.39 0.22 -4.75
CA VAL A 72 13.04 1.53 -4.52
C VAL A 72 14.55 1.39 -4.54
N VAL A 73 15.11 0.38 -3.87
CA VAL A 73 16.57 0.16 -3.86
C VAL A 73 17.10 -0.15 -5.26
N ILE A 74 16.41 -1.01 -6.03
CA ILE A 74 16.81 -1.36 -7.40
C ILE A 74 16.80 -0.12 -8.30
N VAL A 75 15.74 0.69 -8.25
CA VAL A 75 15.62 1.90 -9.10
C VAL A 75 16.55 3.02 -8.62
N ALA A 76 16.88 3.08 -7.33
CA ALA A 76 17.84 4.05 -6.81
C ALA A 76 19.27 3.84 -7.35
N LEU A 77 19.61 2.64 -7.84
CA LEU A 77 20.91 2.38 -8.48
C LEU A 77 21.11 3.19 -9.77
N ASP A 78 20.04 3.70 -10.38
CA ASP A 78 20.08 4.53 -11.58
C ASP A 78 20.54 5.99 -11.30
N GLY A 79 20.82 6.32 -10.02
CA GLY A 79 21.45 7.57 -9.62
C GLY A 79 20.60 8.82 -9.88
N LYS A 80 19.29 8.68 -10.05
CA LYS A 80 18.34 9.79 -10.23
C LYS A 80 17.91 10.36 -8.88
N ASP A 81 17.26 11.53 -8.91
CA ASP A 81 16.76 12.17 -7.70
C ASP A 81 15.85 11.24 -6.88
N ILE A 82 15.94 11.37 -5.55
CA ILE A 82 15.24 10.50 -4.60
C ILE A 82 13.73 10.65 -4.76
N VAL A 83 13.24 11.87 -5.02
CA VAL A 83 11.80 12.12 -5.20
C VAL A 83 11.30 11.48 -6.49
N THR A 84 12.05 11.64 -7.59
CA THR A 84 11.75 10.99 -8.87
C THR A 84 11.77 9.45 -8.76
N THR A 85 12.78 8.88 -8.09
CA THR A 85 12.93 7.42 -7.89
C THR A 85 11.81 6.84 -7.02
N PHE A 86 11.47 7.51 -5.92
CA PHE A 86 10.41 7.04 -5.04
C PHE A 86 9.06 7.07 -5.73
N THR A 87 8.78 8.16 -6.44
CA THR A 87 7.45 8.38 -7.05
C THR A 87 7.25 7.57 -8.31
N SER A 88 8.33 7.21 -9.04
CA SER A 88 8.26 6.25 -10.15
C SER A 88 7.88 4.86 -9.67
N VAL A 89 8.45 4.39 -8.55
CA VAL A 89 8.12 3.08 -7.97
C VAL A 89 6.69 3.06 -7.45
N VAL A 90 6.25 4.11 -6.73
CA VAL A 90 4.85 4.22 -6.28
C VAL A 90 3.87 4.24 -7.46
N ALA A 91 4.16 5.01 -8.51
CA ALA A 91 3.31 5.12 -9.69
C ALA A 91 3.13 3.77 -10.41
N ASN A 92 4.22 3.01 -10.55
CA ASN A 92 4.19 1.68 -11.16
C ASN A 92 3.51 0.64 -10.25
N LEU A 93 3.82 0.63 -8.95
CA LEU A 93 3.26 -0.34 -8.01
C LEU A 93 1.75 -0.15 -7.81
N CYS A 94 1.27 1.09 -7.88
CA CYS A 94 -0.16 1.40 -7.80
C CYS A 94 -0.87 1.42 -9.16
N ASN A 95 -0.14 1.17 -10.26
CA ASN A 95 -0.64 1.28 -11.64
C ASN A 95 -1.35 2.61 -11.92
N VAL A 96 -0.79 3.72 -11.41
CA VAL A 96 -1.35 5.07 -11.50
C VAL A 96 -0.98 5.71 -12.83
N GLY A 97 0.23 5.46 -13.33
CA GLY A 97 0.78 6.07 -14.54
C GLY A 97 1.77 7.20 -14.22
N PRO A 98 1.31 8.44 -13.94
CA PRO A 98 2.21 9.55 -13.61
C PRO A 98 2.70 9.46 -12.16
N GLY A 99 4.01 9.64 -11.98
CA GLY A 99 4.66 9.90 -10.69
C GLY A 99 4.70 11.40 -10.38
N LEU A 100 5.72 11.85 -9.65
CA LEU A 100 5.98 13.27 -9.43
C LEU A 100 7.30 13.68 -10.11
N GLU A 101 7.49 14.98 -10.28
CA GLU A 101 8.72 15.56 -10.82
C GLU A 101 9.02 15.06 -12.26
N ARG A 102 10.17 14.45 -12.52
CA ARG A 102 10.60 14.05 -13.87
C ARG A 102 9.80 12.88 -14.46
N VAL A 103 9.04 12.17 -13.65
CA VAL A 103 8.02 11.18 -14.06
C VAL A 103 6.59 11.70 -13.84
N GLY A 104 6.42 13.00 -13.66
CA GLY A 104 5.11 13.66 -13.51
C GLY A 104 4.28 13.71 -14.80
N PRO A 105 3.11 14.38 -14.79
CA PRO A 105 2.21 14.46 -15.96
C PRO A 105 2.85 15.09 -17.21
N ALA A 106 3.88 15.92 -17.03
CA ALA A 106 4.69 16.50 -18.10
C ALA A 106 6.07 15.82 -18.26
N GLY A 107 6.36 14.81 -17.42
CA GLY A 107 7.60 14.04 -17.41
C GLY A 107 7.43 12.68 -18.09
N ILE A 108 8.55 12.03 -18.41
CA ILE A 108 8.57 10.74 -19.13
C ILE A 108 9.56 9.80 -18.46
N PHE A 109 9.22 8.52 -18.33
CA PHE A 109 10.10 7.46 -17.81
C PHE A 109 11.38 7.22 -18.64
N ARG A 110 11.52 7.90 -19.80
CA ARG A 110 12.73 7.88 -20.65
C ARG A 110 14.00 8.28 -19.90
N ILE A 111 13.87 8.99 -18.78
CA ILE A 111 14.99 9.31 -17.90
C ILE A 111 15.74 8.09 -17.34
N PHE A 112 15.13 6.90 -17.34
CA PHE A 112 15.70 5.63 -16.88
C PHE A 112 16.22 4.75 -18.03
N LEU A 113 16.17 5.23 -19.28
CA LEU A 113 16.84 4.56 -20.40
C LEU A 113 18.29 5.02 -20.48
N PHE A 114 19.21 4.08 -20.64
CA PHE A 114 20.62 4.34 -20.95
C PHE A 114 20.73 5.13 -22.27
N GLU A 115 21.52 6.20 -22.28
CA GLU A 115 22.34 6.55 -23.45
C GLU A 115 23.65 5.75 -23.40
#